data_AF-A0A428XMS7-F1
#
_entry.id   AF-A0A428XMS7-F1
#
_cell.length_a   1.000
_cell.length_b   1.000
_cell.length_c   1.000
_cell.angle_alpha   90.00
_cell.angle_beta   90.00
_cell.angle_gamma   90.00
#
_symmetry.space_group_name_H-M   'P 1'
#
loop_
_entity.id
_entity.type
_entity.pdbx_description
1 polymer ?
#
loop_
_entity_poly.entity_id
_entity_poly.type
_entity_poly.pdbx_seq_one_letter_code
_entity_poly.pdbx_strand_id
1 'polypeptide(L)'
;MVLASAIREVADLHKGSCDLKHPGSPCSTVAMIRHLGRSTEFLILSDSVIVLDRESDSPVIMQDKAVDSFASHAAAAAITAAGKDDKSALTALIQEQQKIRNKPGGYWVAQVDPAAAQYAKTGSMTDIRGAVLLSDGAALLVTDFHAMDWPALLTLAYQEGPAELIARTRALEDQDPHGETWPRYKHRDDATAVVCVM
;
A
#
# COMPACT_ATOMS: atom_id res chain seq x y z
N MET A 1 -12.92 -16.90 4.03
CA MET A 1 -11.72 -16.24 3.45
C MET A 1 -10.72 -15.94 4.55
N VAL A 2 -9.43 -16.16 4.32
CA VAL A 2 -8.38 -16.04 5.35
C VAL A 2 -8.31 -14.63 5.95
N LEU A 3 -8.38 -13.59 5.12
CA LEU A 3 -8.31 -12.20 5.58
C LEU A 3 -9.45 -11.83 6.54
N ALA A 4 -10.70 -12.21 6.23
CA ALA A 4 -11.83 -11.98 7.12
C ALA A 4 -11.67 -12.67 8.48
N SER A 5 -11.02 -13.84 8.50
CA SER A 5 -10.76 -14.58 9.74
C SER A 5 -9.68 -13.89 10.57
N ALA A 6 -8.59 -13.44 9.93
CA ALA A 6 -7.52 -12.70 10.59
C ALA A 6 -8.01 -11.36 11.18
N ILE A 7 -8.82 -10.59 10.43
CA ILE A 7 -9.42 -9.34 10.94
C ILE A 7 -10.26 -9.62 12.20
N ARG A 8 -11.11 -10.65 12.14
CA ARG A 8 -11.96 -11.05 13.28
C ARG A 8 -11.13 -11.43 14.49
N GLU A 9 -10.10 -12.25 14.29
CA GLU A 9 -9.23 -12.72 15.36
C GLU A 9 -8.53 -11.57 16.07
N VAL A 10 -7.95 -10.62 15.30
CA VAL A 10 -7.33 -9.42 15.88
C VAL A 10 -8.37 -8.55 16.60
N ALA A 11 -9.53 -8.31 16.00
CA ALA A 11 -10.59 -7.54 16.66
C ALA A 11 -11.07 -8.20 17.97
N ASP A 12 -11.20 -9.52 18.00
CA ASP A 12 -11.61 -10.28 19.17
C ASP A 12 -10.62 -10.19 20.33
N LEU A 13 -9.31 -10.06 20.05
CA LEU A 13 -8.28 -9.83 21.09
C LEU A 13 -8.46 -8.48 21.79
N HIS A 14 -9.06 -7.49 21.13
CA HIS A 14 -9.17 -6.12 21.62
C HIS A 14 -10.55 -5.72 22.14
N LYS A 15 -11.59 -6.54 21.91
CA LYS A 15 -12.99 -6.19 22.27
C LYS A 15 -13.23 -5.89 23.75
N GLY A 16 -12.39 -6.43 24.64
CA GLY A 16 -12.51 -6.25 26.09
C GLY A 16 -11.69 -5.08 26.65
N SER A 17 -10.78 -4.49 25.86
CA SER A 17 -9.79 -3.52 26.34
C SER A 17 -9.67 -2.25 25.51
N CYS A 18 -10.22 -2.22 24.29
CA CYS A 18 -10.08 -1.10 23.35
C CYS A 18 -11.43 -0.63 22.80
N ASP A 19 -11.50 0.63 22.41
CA ASP A 19 -12.65 1.19 21.69
C ASP A 19 -12.56 0.88 20.19
N LEU A 20 -13.11 -0.27 19.79
CA LEU A 20 -13.16 -0.71 18.40
C LEU A 20 -14.14 0.08 17.52
N LYS A 21 -14.96 0.97 18.11
CA LYS A 21 -15.87 1.84 17.36
C LYS A 21 -15.22 3.16 16.98
N HIS A 22 -14.04 3.46 17.53
CA HIS A 22 -13.31 4.67 17.21
C HIS A 22 -12.95 4.68 15.71
N PRO A 23 -13.30 5.73 14.94
CA PRO A 23 -13.05 5.77 13.49
C PRO A 23 -11.55 5.73 13.15
N GLY A 24 -10.71 6.21 14.07
CA GLY A 24 -9.26 6.11 14.01
C GLY A 24 -8.67 4.81 14.58
N SER A 25 -9.46 3.75 14.79
CA SER A 25 -8.92 2.44 15.16
C SER A 25 -7.84 2.01 14.16
N PRO A 26 -6.74 1.38 14.60
CA PRO A 26 -5.66 0.96 13.71
C PRO A 26 -6.17 0.17 12.52
N CYS A 27 -5.57 0.43 11.36
CA CYS A 27 -5.88 -0.26 10.12
C CYS A 27 -4.60 -0.62 9.38
N SER A 28 -4.70 -1.56 8.46
CA SER A 28 -3.60 -2.03 7.63
C SER A 28 -4.07 -2.30 6.21
N THR A 29 -3.16 -2.11 5.28
CA THR A 29 -3.28 -2.51 3.88
C THR A 29 -2.84 -3.98 3.80
N VAL A 30 -3.29 -4.72 2.78
CA VAL A 30 -2.94 -6.15 2.66
C VAL A 30 -2.58 -6.48 1.23
N ALA A 31 -1.39 -7.03 1.02
CA ALA A 31 -1.00 -7.72 -0.21
C ALA A 31 -0.57 -9.14 0.15
N MET A 32 -1.17 -10.14 -0.51
CA MET A 32 -0.84 -11.54 -0.29
C MET A 32 -0.82 -12.29 -1.61
N ILE A 33 0.08 -13.27 -1.70
CA ILE A 33 0.07 -14.28 -2.75
C ILE A 33 0.09 -15.68 -2.14
N ARG A 34 -0.48 -16.64 -2.85
CA ARG A 34 -0.39 -18.07 -2.51
C ARG A 34 -0.07 -18.86 -3.77
N HIS A 35 1.09 -19.49 -3.80
CA HIS A 35 1.52 -20.32 -4.92
C HIS A 35 1.08 -21.78 -4.72
N LEU A 36 0.41 -22.35 -5.73
CA LEU A 36 -0.17 -23.69 -5.74
C LEU A 36 0.14 -24.38 -7.07
N GLY A 37 1.27 -25.08 -7.14
CA GLY A 37 1.69 -25.78 -8.34
C GLY A 37 1.93 -24.82 -9.50
N ARG A 38 1.06 -24.81 -10.51
CA ARG A 38 1.18 -23.89 -11.66
C ARG A 38 0.39 -22.59 -11.52
N SER A 39 -0.38 -22.43 -10.45
CA SER A 39 -1.27 -21.29 -10.24
C SER A 39 -0.80 -20.46 -9.05
N THR A 40 -0.80 -19.14 -9.21
CA THR A 40 -0.56 -18.18 -8.14
C THR A 40 -1.85 -17.41 -7.90
N GLU A 41 -2.41 -17.56 -6.71
CA GLU A 41 -3.52 -16.75 -6.24
C GLU A 41 -2.99 -15.45 -5.61
N PHE A 42 -3.75 -14.37 -5.73
CA PHE A 42 -3.42 -13.08 -5.14
C PHE A 42 -4.62 -12.46 -4.45
N LEU A 43 -4.33 -11.63 -3.44
CA LEU A 43 -5.29 -10.79 -2.74
C LEU A 43 -4.66 -9.42 -2.46
N ILE A 44 -5.37 -8.35 -2.79
CA ILE A 44 -5.03 -6.98 -2.40
C ILE A 44 -6.21 -6.30 -1.75
N LEU A 45 -5.96 -5.62 -0.63
CA LEU A 45 -6.88 -4.68 0.01
C LEU A 45 -6.14 -3.37 0.26
N SER A 46 -6.63 -2.28 -0.33
CA SER A 46 -6.01 -0.95 -0.33
C SER A 46 -4.73 -0.85 -1.19
N ASP A 47 -3.91 0.15 -0.91
CA ASP A 47 -2.83 0.71 -1.74
C ASP A 47 -1.51 -0.09 -1.79
N SER A 48 -1.41 -1.25 -1.13
CA SER A 48 -0.26 -2.14 -1.36
C SER A 48 -0.29 -2.73 -2.77
N VAL A 49 0.89 -3.02 -3.30
CA VAL A 49 1.08 -3.41 -4.71
C VAL A 49 1.60 -4.84 -4.80
N ILE A 50 1.09 -5.61 -5.76
CA ILE A 50 1.69 -6.87 -6.19
C ILE A 50 2.10 -6.74 -7.66
N VAL A 51 3.37 -6.96 -7.94
CA VAL A 51 3.94 -7.07 -9.28
C VAL A 51 4.11 -8.55 -9.57
N LEU A 52 3.30 -9.12 -10.46
CA LEU A 52 3.40 -10.51 -10.88
C LEU A 52 4.26 -10.63 -12.14
N ASP A 53 5.35 -11.38 -12.05
CA ASP A 53 6.24 -11.63 -13.17
C ASP A 53 5.71 -12.79 -14.02
N ARG A 54 5.39 -12.51 -15.28
CA ARG A 54 4.85 -13.48 -16.24
C ARG A 54 5.94 -13.95 -17.18
N GLU A 55 5.82 -15.18 -17.67
CA GLU A 55 6.70 -15.68 -18.72
C GLU A 55 6.57 -14.89 -20.05
N SER A 56 5.41 -14.26 -20.31
CA SER A 56 5.07 -13.62 -21.59
C SER A 56 5.39 -12.12 -21.66
N ASP A 57 6.61 -11.75 -21.26
CA ASP A 57 7.26 -10.42 -21.37
C ASP A 57 6.89 -9.34 -20.34
N SER A 58 5.63 -8.92 -20.18
CA SER A 58 5.29 -7.79 -19.26
C SER A 58 4.70 -8.25 -17.93
N PRO A 59 5.14 -7.66 -16.79
CA PRO A 59 4.55 -7.96 -15.50
C PRO A 59 3.11 -7.45 -15.40
N VAL A 60 2.30 -8.12 -14.59
CA VAL A 60 0.95 -7.66 -14.26
C VAL A 60 0.95 -7.01 -12.90
N ILE A 61 0.41 -5.79 -12.84
CA ILE A 61 0.40 -4.96 -11.65
C ILE A 61 -1.00 -5.01 -11.04
N MET A 62 -1.07 -5.55 -9.83
CA MET A 62 -2.27 -5.56 -9.04
C MET A 62 -2.14 -4.44 -7.99
N GLN A 63 -3.14 -3.55 -7.96
CA GLN A 63 -3.15 -2.40 -7.06
C GLN A 63 -4.59 -1.92 -6.82
N ASP A 64 -4.81 -1.27 -5.68
CA ASP A 64 -6.04 -0.54 -5.41
C ASP A 64 -5.80 0.95 -5.13
N LYS A 65 -6.02 1.77 -6.17
CA LYS A 65 -5.84 3.23 -6.13
C LYS A 65 -7.09 3.98 -5.64
N ALA A 66 -8.03 3.29 -5.01
CA ALA A 66 -9.22 3.94 -4.47
C ALA A 66 -8.85 5.02 -3.44
N VAL A 67 -7.80 4.78 -2.64
CA VAL A 67 -7.28 5.74 -1.65
C VAL A 67 -6.82 7.04 -2.30
N ASP A 68 -6.10 6.98 -3.43
CA ASP A 68 -5.54 8.12 -4.16
C ASP A 68 -6.60 9.15 -4.57
N SER A 69 -7.82 8.68 -4.85
CA SER A 69 -8.95 9.55 -5.25
C SER A 69 -9.42 10.45 -4.11
N PHE A 70 -9.05 10.13 -2.87
CA PHE A 70 -9.46 10.84 -1.65
C PHE A 70 -8.28 11.43 -0.88
N ALA A 71 -7.09 10.88 -1.04
CA ALA A 71 -5.84 11.55 -0.72
C ALA A 71 -5.56 12.56 -1.83
N SER A 72 -6.31 13.67 -1.87
CA SER A 72 -6.04 14.67 -2.91
C SER A 72 -4.60 15.14 -2.78
N HIS A 73 -3.82 15.03 -3.86
CA HIS A 73 -2.47 15.58 -3.93
C HIS A 73 -2.46 17.07 -3.54
N ALA A 74 -3.57 17.77 -3.80
CA ALA A 74 -3.82 19.13 -3.35
C ALA A 74 -3.83 19.28 -1.82
N ALA A 75 -4.37 18.31 -1.06
CA ALA A 75 -4.32 18.33 0.40
C ALA A 75 -2.90 18.05 0.92
N ALA A 76 -2.18 17.10 0.34
CA ALA A 76 -0.78 16.86 0.70
C ALA A 76 0.11 18.08 0.39
N ALA A 77 -0.05 18.68 -0.80
CA ALA A 77 0.64 19.91 -1.19
C ALA A 77 0.25 21.12 -0.32
N ALA A 78 -1.03 21.23 0.07
CA ALA A 78 -1.48 22.28 0.99
C ALA A 78 -0.88 22.10 2.39
N ILE A 79 -0.68 20.86 2.86
CA ILE A 79 0.01 20.62 4.13
C ILE A 79 1.51 20.96 4.02
N THR A 80 2.17 20.62 2.92
CA THR A 80 3.56 21.05 2.66
C THR A 80 3.67 22.58 2.66
N ALA A 81 2.72 23.27 2.02
CA ALA A 81 2.69 24.73 1.93
C ALA A 81 2.31 25.45 3.23
N ALA A 82 1.46 24.85 4.08
CA ALA A 82 1.06 25.41 5.38
C ALA A 82 2.18 25.34 6.44
N GLY A 83 3.29 24.64 6.14
CA GLY A 83 4.39 24.39 7.05
C GLY A 83 4.13 23.15 7.91
N LYS A 84 5.15 22.29 8.04
CA LYS A 84 5.06 20.97 8.72
C LYS A 84 4.65 21.05 10.21
N ASP A 85 4.71 22.23 10.82
CA ASP A 85 4.33 22.46 12.23
C ASP A 85 2.82 22.65 12.42
N ASP A 86 2.06 22.94 11.36
CA ASP A 86 0.60 23.02 11.43
C ASP A 86 -0.05 21.63 11.31
N LYS A 87 -0.26 20.99 12.46
CA LYS A 87 -0.97 19.70 12.55
C LYS A 87 -2.46 19.80 12.22
N SER A 88 -3.04 20.98 12.09
CA SER A 88 -4.48 21.14 11.85
C SER A 88 -4.86 20.63 10.46
N ALA A 89 -4.05 20.90 9.44
CA ALA A 89 -4.28 20.45 8.07
C ALA A 89 -4.19 18.91 7.96
N LEU A 90 -3.18 18.29 8.60
CA LEU A 90 -3.10 16.82 8.69
C LEU A 90 -4.32 16.26 9.44
N THR A 91 -4.71 16.86 10.57
CA THR A 91 -5.84 16.38 11.37
C THR A 91 -7.14 16.43 10.57
N ALA A 92 -7.37 17.52 9.83
CA ALA A 92 -8.53 17.65 8.94
C ALA A 92 -8.51 16.58 7.84
N LEU A 93 -7.36 16.33 7.19
CA LEU A 93 -7.21 15.28 6.19
C LEU A 93 -7.54 13.89 6.77
N ILE A 94 -7.00 13.57 7.95
CA ILE A 94 -7.28 12.30 8.64
C ILE A 94 -8.79 12.18 8.95
N GLN A 95 -9.42 13.25 9.42
CA GLN A 95 -10.85 13.27 9.72
C GLN A 95 -11.71 13.07 8.46
N GLU A 96 -11.36 13.70 7.33
CA GLU A 96 -12.05 13.48 6.06
C GLU A 96 -11.88 12.04 5.58
N GLN A 97 -10.67 11.48 5.65
CA GLN A 97 -10.43 10.08 5.31
C GLN A 97 -11.23 9.12 6.19
N GLN A 98 -11.31 9.37 7.49
CA GLN A 98 -12.11 8.57 8.43
C GLN A 98 -13.61 8.58 8.11
N LYS A 99 -14.13 9.64 7.47
CA LYS A 99 -15.54 9.71 7.08
C LYS A 99 -15.89 8.76 5.94
N ILE A 100 -14.94 8.39 5.10
CA ILE A 100 -15.15 7.58 3.89
C ILE A 100 -14.50 6.19 3.95
N ARG A 101 -13.55 5.97 4.86
CA ARG A 101 -12.90 4.69 5.09
C ARG A 101 -13.91 3.61 5.46
N ASN A 102 -13.79 2.44 4.83
CA ASN A 102 -14.66 1.29 5.02
C ASN A 102 -16.14 1.63 4.82
N LYS A 103 -16.44 2.48 3.83
CA LYS A 103 -17.81 2.83 3.44
C LYS A 103 -18.03 2.65 1.93
N PRO A 104 -19.26 2.33 1.51
CA PRO A 104 -19.63 2.38 0.09
C PRO A 104 -19.29 3.73 -0.54
N GLY A 105 -18.68 3.71 -1.73
CA GLY A 105 -18.22 4.92 -2.42
C GLY A 105 -16.93 5.53 -1.88
N GLY A 106 -16.35 4.98 -0.82
CA GLY A 106 -15.00 5.33 -0.34
C GLY A 106 -13.97 4.27 -0.71
N TYR A 107 -13.05 3.99 0.21
CA TYR A 107 -12.02 2.96 0.08
C TYR A 107 -12.09 1.95 1.23
N TRP A 108 -11.48 0.78 1.04
CA TRP A 108 -11.52 -0.33 1.99
C TRP A 108 -10.13 -0.70 2.49
N VAL A 109 -10.01 -0.90 3.80
CA VAL A 109 -8.77 -1.27 4.51
C VAL A 109 -9.08 -2.31 5.58
N ALA A 110 -8.09 -3.16 5.92
CA ALA A 110 -8.24 -4.09 7.02
C ALA A 110 -8.26 -3.29 8.34
N GLN A 111 -9.42 -3.22 8.98
CA GLN A 111 -9.62 -2.54 10.27
C GLN A 111 -10.32 -3.49 11.24
N VAL A 112 -11.47 -3.10 11.81
CA VAL A 112 -12.19 -3.89 12.80
C VAL A 112 -13.22 -4.84 12.18
N ASP A 113 -13.93 -4.40 11.13
CA ASP A 113 -15.01 -5.19 10.53
C ASP A 113 -14.46 -6.22 9.52
N PRO A 114 -14.63 -7.53 9.77
CA PRO A 114 -14.24 -8.58 8.83
C PRO A 114 -14.86 -8.46 7.43
N ALA A 115 -15.99 -7.75 7.31
CA ALA A 115 -16.64 -7.51 6.02
C ALA A 115 -15.77 -6.71 5.06
N ALA A 116 -14.81 -5.90 5.55
CA ALA A 116 -13.86 -5.17 4.69
C ALA A 116 -13.12 -6.10 3.72
N ALA A 117 -12.88 -7.35 4.15
CA ALA A 117 -12.21 -8.35 3.35
C ALA A 117 -12.95 -8.66 2.03
N GLN A 118 -14.29 -8.53 1.98
CA GLN A 118 -15.08 -8.82 0.76
C GLN A 118 -14.82 -7.83 -0.38
N TYR A 119 -14.18 -6.69 -0.07
CA TYR A 119 -13.80 -5.66 -1.04
C TYR A 119 -12.36 -5.82 -1.53
N ALA A 120 -11.64 -6.84 -1.06
CA ALA A 120 -10.33 -7.16 -1.58
C ALA A 120 -10.41 -7.59 -3.05
N LYS A 121 -9.46 -7.12 -3.87
CA LYS A 121 -9.26 -7.60 -5.24
C LYS A 121 -8.54 -8.94 -5.17
N THR A 122 -9.18 -9.98 -5.69
CA THR A 122 -8.64 -11.35 -5.67
C THR A 122 -8.64 -11.96 -7.06
N GLY A 123 -7.73 -12.89 -7.31
CA GLY A 123 -7.74 -13.71 -8.52
C GLY A 123 -6.65 -14.77 -8.50
N SER A 124 -6.48 -15.44 -9.63
CA SER A 124 -5.44 -16.44 -9.84
C SER A 124 -4.85 -16.32 -11.24
N MET A 125 -3.55 -16.54 -11.38
CA MET A 125 -2.86 -16.57 -12.67
C MET A 125 -1.93 -17.77 -12.76
N THR A 126 -1.80 -18.35 -13.95
CA THR A 126 -0.78 -19.37 -14.25
C THR A 126 0.46 -18.75 -14.83
N ASP A 127 1.54 -19.55 -14.90
CA ASP A 127 2.78 -19.20 -15.61
C ASP A 127 3.42 -17.90 -15.05
N ILE A 128 3.34 -17.78 -13.72
CA ILE A 128 4.01 -16.75 -12.92
C ILE A 128 5.35 -17.32 -12.48
N ARG A 129 6.44 -16.66 -12.86
CA ARG A 129 7.82 -17.07 -12.53
C ARG A 129 8.36 -16.39 -11.27
N GLY A 130 7.64 -15.40 -10.76
CA GLY A 130 7.97 -14.73 -9.52
C GLY A 130 7.04 -13.55 -9.25
N ALA A 131 7.24 -12.89 -8.12
CA ALA A 131 6.47 -11.71 -7.76
C ALA A 131 7.26 -10.78 -6.85
N VAL A 132 6.84 -9.51 -6.82
CA VAL A 132 7.28 -8.54 -5.81
C VAL A 132 6.05 -7.96 -5.14
N LEU A 133 6.02 -7.94 -3.80
CA LEU A 133 4.99 -7.31 -3.01
C LEU A 133 5.58 -6.08 -2.33
N LEU A 134 4.86 -4.96 -2.39
CA LEU A 134 5.34 -3.66 -1.92
C LEU A 134 4.27 -2.99 -1.06
N SER A 135 4.68 -2.38 0.05
CA SER A 135 3.90 -1.26 0.60
C SER A 135 3.95 -0.07 -0.36
N ASP A 136 3.03 0.87 -0.20
CA ASP A 136 3.03 2.16 -0.91
C ASP A 136 4.38 2.88 -0.77
N GLY A 137 4.95 2.93 0.45
CA GLY A 137 6.27 3.50 0.71
C GLY A 137 7.43 2.80 -0.02
N ALA A 138 7.29 1.53 -0.42
CA ALA A 138 8.29 0.81 -1.23
C ALA A 138 8.01 0.89 -2.74
N ALA A 139 6.83 1.38 -3.14
CA ALA A 139 6.43 1.56 -4.52
C ALA A 139 6.78 2.96 -5.08
N LEU A 140 7.29 3.87 -4.25
CA LEU A 140 7.53 5.29 -4.58
C LEU A 140 8.43 5.48 -5.81
N LEU A 141 9.43 4.61 -6.03
CA LEU A 141 10.31 4.68 -7.22
C LEU A 141 9.54 4.68 -8.54
N VAL A 142 8.39 4.00 -8.59
CA VAL A 142 7.55 3.92 -9.79
C VAL A 142 6.34 4.85 -9.72
N THR A 143 5.73 4.94 -8.53
CA THR A 143 4.47 5.65 -8.32
C THR A 143 4.66 7.15 -8.28
N ASP A 144 5.18 7.71 -7.19
CA ASP A 144 5.27 9.17 -7.01
C ASP A 144 6.53 9.76 -7.63
N PHE A 145 7.66 9.05 -7.54
CA PHE A 145 8.95 9.55 -8.01
C PHE A 145 9.12 9.41 -9.52
N HIS A 146 8.37 8.49 -10.15
CA HIS A 146 8.47 8.17 -11.58
C HIS A 146 9.92 7.98 -12.06
N ALA A 147 10.79 7.47 -11.17
CA ALA A 147 12.22 7.29 -11.43
C ALA A 147 12.49 6.03 -12.27
N MET A 148 11.55 5.08 -12.28
CA MET A 148 11.58 3.89 -13.11
C MET A 148 10.17 3.35 -13.36
N ASP A 149 10.04 2.34 -14.23
CA ASP A 149 8.80 1.61 -14.45
C ASP A 149 8.80 0.25 -13.71
N TRP A 150 7.67 -0.45 -13.76
CA TRP A 150 7.52 -1.74 -13.09
C TRP A 150 8.46 -2.83 -13.60
N PRO A 151 8.69 -3.01 -14.93
CA PRO A 151 9.71 -3.93 -15.44
C PRO A 151 11.11 -3.65 -14.89
N ALA A 152 11.52 -2.38 -14.84
CA ALA A 152 12.82 -2.00 -14.27
C ALA A 152 12.89 -2.27 -12.75
N LEU A 153 11.83 -1.95 -12.00
CA LEU A 153 11.74 -2.28 -10.58
C LEU A 153 11.85 -3.78 -10.33
N LEU A 154 11.16 -4.59 -11.13
CA LEU A 154 11.21 -6.05 -11.04
C LEU A 154 12.61 -6.60 -11.33
N THR A 155 13.26 -6.07 -12.37
CA THR A 155 14.65 -6.41 -12.71
C THR A 155 15.59 -6.09 -11.56
N LEU A 156 15.47 -4.88 -10.99
CA LEU A 156 16.24 -4.43 -9.84
C LEU A 156 16.00 -5.33 -8.62
N ALA A 157 14.73 -5.68 -8.34
CA ALA A 157 14.35 -6.54 -7.24
C ALA A 157 15.00 -7.92 -7.32
N TYR A 158 15.10 -8.51 -8.52
CA TYR A 158 15.75 -9.81 -8.70
C TYR A 158 17.27 -9.75 -8.68
N GLN A 159 17.87 -8.67 -9.18
CA GLN A 159 19.32 -8.53 -9.26
C GLN A 159 19.95 -8.09 -7.95
N GLU A 160 19.33 -7.14 -7.27
CA GLU A 160 19.92 -6.44 -6.11
C GLU A 160 19.10 -6.64 -4.82
N GLY A 161 17.89 -7.20 -4.92
CA GLY A 161 17.07 -7.57 -3.78
C GLY A 161 16.21 -6.42 -3.22
N PRO A 162 15.36 -6.72 -2.22
CA PRO A 162 14.43 -5.75 -1.64
C PRO A 162 15.12 -4.61 -0.88
N ALA A 163 16.31 -4.86 -0.33
CA ALA A 163 17.07 -3.83 0.39
C ALA A 163 17.49 -2.68 -0.54
N GLU A 164 17.85 -2.99 -1.79
CA GLU A 164 18.24 -1.98 -2.76
C GLU A 164 17.05 -1.14 -3.23
N LEU A 165 15.86 -1.74 -3.40
CA LEU A 165 14.64 -0.99 -3.68
C LEU A 165 14.39 0.09 -2.61
N ILE A 166 14.53 -0.30 -1.34
CA ILE A 166 14.37 0.62 -0.21
C ILE A 166 15.49 1.67 -0.23
N ALA A 167 16.75 1.26 -0.43
CA ALA A 167 17.89 2.18 -0.46
C ALA A 167 17.74 3.27 -1.52
N ARG A 168 17.35 2.92 -2.76
CA ARG A 168 17.11 3.90 -3.83
C ARG A 168 15.92 4.81 -3.54
N THR A 169 14.87 4.25 -2.92
CA THR A 169 13.74 5.06 -2.43
C THR A 169 14.22 6.11 -1.44
N ARG A 170 15.04 5.72 -0.44
CA ARG A 170 15.58 6.65 0.55
C ARG A 170 16.48 7.71 -0.07
N ALA A 171 17.27 7.35 -1.06
CA ALA A 171 18.15 8.29 -1.76
C ALA A 171 17.37 9.40 -2.49
N LEU A 172 16.19 9.11 -3.03
CA LEU A 172 15.31 10.13 -3.63
C LEU A 172 14.56 10.92 -2.56
N GLU A 173 14.12 10.27 -1.49
CA GLU A 173 13.51 10.97 -0.35
C GLU A 173 14.44 12.03 0.23
N ASP A 174 15.72 11.68 0.42
CA ASP A 174 16.77 12.54 0.98
C ASP A 174 17.17 13.71 0.07
N GLN A 175 16.91 13.61 -1.23
CA GLN A 175 17.09 14.72 -2.17
C GLN A 175 15.97 15.76 -2.07
N ASP A 176 14.84 15.40 -1.46
CA ASP A 176 13.67 16.25 -1.34
C ASP A 176 13.06 16.18 0.08
N PRO A 177 13.83 16.46 1.15
CA PRO A 177 13.40 16.19 2.53
C PRO A 177 12.14 16.95 2.95
N HIS A 178 11.81 18.02 2.22
CA HIS A 178 10.63 18.86 2.44
C HIS A 178 9.43 18.48 1.56
N GLY A 179 9.59 17.60 0.56
CA GLY A 179 8.50 17.24 -0.34
C GLY A 179 8.11 18.37 -1.28
N GLU A 180 9.07 19.17 -1.73
CA GLU A 180 8.86 20.27 -2.66
C GLU A 180 8.78 19.75 -4.10
N THR A 181 9.59 18.75 -4.44
CA THR A 181 9.57 18.13 -5.77
C THR A 181 8.47 17.07 -5.87
N TRP A 182 8.36 16.23 -4.85
CA TRP A 182 7.32 15.20 -4.74
C TRP A 182 6.47 15.46 -3.49
N PRO A 183 5.32 16.17 -3.62
CA PRO A 183 4.48 16.58 -2.50
C PRO A 183 4.12 15.44 -1.54
N ARG A 184 4.63 15.52 -0.31
CA ARG A 184 4.38 14.52 0.73
C ARG A 184 4.39 15.12 2.13
N TYR A 185 3.55 14.58 3.00
CA TYR A 185 3.44 15.04 4.38
C TYR A 185 4.71 14.77 5.21
N LYS A 186 5.23 13.54 5.09
CA LYS A 186 6.38 13.05 5.85
C LYS A 186 7.57 12.88 4.92
N HIS A 187 8.77 13.07 5.47
CA HIS A 187 10.01 12.85 4.73
C HIS A 187 10.12 11.40 4.23
N ARG A 188 9.79 10.44 5.11
CA ARG A 188 9.84 9.00 4.83
C ARG A 188 8.62 8.28 5.39
N ASP A 189 8.10 7.33 4.63
CA ASP A 189 7.17 6.29 5.14
C ASP A 189 7.91 4.99 5.46
N ASP A 190 7.27 4.09 6.21
CA ASP A 190 7.65 2.70 6.27
C ASP A 190 7.61 2.09 4.85
N ALA A 191 8.71 1.44 4.47
CA ALA A 191 8.86 0.81 3.16
C ALA A 191 9.15 -0.67 3.37
N THR A 192 8.25 -1.53 2.89
CA THR A 192 8.39 -2.98 2.95
C THR A 192 8.34 -3.56 1.54
N ALA A 193 9.32 -4.40 1.21
CA ALA A 193 9.36 -5.13 -0.05
C ALA A 193 9.63 -6.62 0.20
N VAL A 194 8.87 -7.48 -0.48
CA VAL A 194 9.05 -8.93 -0.49
C VAL A 194 9.30 -9.36 -1.93
N VAL A 195 10.40 -10.07 -2.17
CA VAL A 195 10.73 -10.65 -3.48
C VAL A 195 10.52 -12.14 -3.42
N CYS A 196 9.64 -12.64 -4.28
CA CYS A 196 9.29 -14.05 -4.40
C CYS A 196 9.87 -14.60 -5.69
N VAL A 197 10.76 -15.59 -5.55
CA VAL A 197 11.23 -16.46 -6.63
C VAL A 197 10.47 -17.78 -6.54
N MET A 198 9.86 -18.22 -7.64
CA MET A 198 8.99 -19.40 -7.70
C MET A 198 9.64 -20.54 -8.50
#